data_AF-A0A2P2D319-F1
#
_entry.id   AF-A0A2P2D319-F1
#
_cell.length_a   1.000
_cell.length_b   1.000
_cell.length_c   1.000
_cell.angle_alpha   90.00
_cell.angle_beta   90.00
_cell.angle_gamma   90.00
#
_symmetry.space_group_name_H-M   'P 1'
#
loop_
_entity.id
_entity.type
_entity.pdbx_description
1 polymer ?
#
loop_
_entity_poly.entity_id
_entity_poly.type
_entity_poly.pdbx_seq_one_letter_code
_entity_poly.pdbx_strand_id
1 'polypeptide(L)'
;MNICAEARLFAQTISNCGNTLPMTASPTSSANTYTTDFSLDGTLPVRGARGELIFSTWDQVFASTPTLSMSQAGVTTEKFWTFATTGWAYSSSSCLNGTLMDNGNLGVTGDPNDINLSWGSFVNETCDQYRKVLCICY
;
A
#
# COMPACT_ATOMS: atom_id res chain seq x y z
N MET A 1 -10.39 -1.91 15.03
CA MET A 1 -9.89 -3.10 14.32
C MET A 1 -9.83 -2.73 12.83
N ASN A 2 -8.74 -3.02 12.14
CA ASN A 2 -8.57 -2.66 10.72
C ASN A 2 -8.71 -3.90 9.83
N ILE A 3 -8.96 -3.71 8.54
CA ILE A 3 -9.14 -4.80 7.56
C ILE A 3 -7.91 -5.73 7.49
N CYS A 4 -6.72 -5.18 7.76
CA CYS A 4 -5.47 -5.93 7.73
C CYS A 4 -5.27 -6.85 8.93
N ALA A 5 -5.87 -6.55 10.08
CA ALA A 5 -5.82 -7.42 11.26
C ALA A 5 -6.71 -8.66 11.05
N GLU A 6 -7.86 -8.49 10.42
CA GLU A 6 -8.78 -9.59 10.08
C GLU A 6 -8.23 -10.47 8.95
N ALA A 7 -7.73 -9.83 7.89
CA ALA A 7 -7.19 -10.52 6.72
C ALA A 7 -5.86 -11.25 6.99
N ARG A 8 -5.15 -10.91 8.08
CA ARG A 8 -3.86 -11.51 8.46
C ARG A 8 -3.93 -13.04 8.54
N LEU A 9 -5.03 -13.61 9.03
CA LEU A 9 -5.20 -15.07 9.16
C LEU A 9 -5.19 -15.80 7.81
N PHE A 10 -5.51 -15.10 6.73
CA PHE A 10 -5.60 -15.64 5.38
C PHE A 10 -4.42 -15.23 4.49
N ALA A 11 -3.52 -14.38 5.02
CA ALA A 11 -2.36 -13.91 4.29
C ALA A 11 -1.28 -15.00 4.27
N GLN A 12 -0.76 -15.29 3.07
CA GLN A 12 0.42 -16.14 2.87
C GLN A 12 1.65 -15.36 3.34
N THR A 13 1.84 -15.27 4.66
CA THR A 13 2.98 -14.59 5.28
C THR A 13 4.04 -15.62 5.65
N ILE A 14 5.26 -15.36 5.20
CA ILE A 14 6.47 -16.14 5.50
C ILE A 14 7.06 -15.84 6.89
N SER A 15 6.52 -14.85 7.63
CA SER A 15 6.98 -14.49 8.97
C SER A 15 5.82 -14.29 9.95
N ASN A 16 6.12 -14.45 11.25
CA ASN A 16 5.21 -14.06 12.31
C ASN A 16 5.15 -12.53 12.39
N CYS A 17 4.10 -11.92 11.85
CA CYS A 17 3.88 -10.49 11.92
C CYS A 17 3.68 -10.00 13.37
N GLY A 18 4.32 -8.93 13.80
CA GLY A 18 3.99 -8.31 15.08
C GLY A 18 2.66 -7.55 14.92
N ASN A 19 2.68 -6.60 13.99
CA ASN A 19 1.60 -5.68 13.71
C ASN A 19 1.27 -5.63 12.22
N THR A 20 0.07 -5.16 11.88
CA THR A 20 -0.34 -4.94 10.49
C THR A 20 -1.02 -3.59 10.30
N LEU A 21 -0.71 -2.93 9.18
CA LEU A 21 -1.27 -1.64 8.81
C LEU A 21 -1.75 -1.67 7.35
N PRO A 22 -2.89 -1.03 7.03
CA PRO A 22 -3.31 -0.84 5.66
C PRO A 22 -2.36 0.13 4.97
N MET A 23 -1.89 -0.20 3.78
CA MET A 23 -1.03 0.67 3.00
C MET A 23 -1.90 1.64 2.18
N THR A 24 -2.57 2.53 2.89
CA THR A 24 -3.44 3.59 2.35
C THR A 24 -3.16 4.89 3.07
N ALA A 25 -3.30 6.01 2.38
CA ALA A 25 -3.17 7.33 2.98
C ALA A 25 -4.52 7.90 3.46
N SER A 26 -4.46 8.66 4.54
CA SER A 26 -5.57 9.36 5.19
C SER A 26 -5.10 10.74 5.67
N PRO A 27 -6.00 11.64 6.07
CA PRO A 27 -5.63 12.99 6.52
C PRO A 27 -4.75 13.00 7.78
N THR A 28 -4.79 11.92 8.56
CA THR A 28 -4.08 11.80 9.85
C THR A 28 -2.92 10.82 9.81
N SER A 29 -2.79 10.01 8.77
CA SER A 29 -1.69 9.05 8.65
C SER A 29 -1.52 8.57 7.22
N SER A 30 -0.27 8.44 6.78
CA SER A 30 0.12 8.07 5.43
C SER A 30 1.31 7.11 5.50
N ALA A 31 1.51 6.24 4.50
CA ALA A 31 2.56 5.21 4.60
C ALA A 31 3.97 5.81 4.84
N ASN A 32 4.22 7.02 4.32
CA ASN A 32 5.47 7.75 4.52
C ASN A 32 5.69 8.29 5.96
N THR A 33 4.68 8.27 6.82
CA THR A 33 4.77 8.68 8.24
C THR A 33 4.74 7.50 9.21
N TYR A 34 4.69 6.25 8.73
CA TYR A 34 4.56 5.09 9.64
C TYR A 34 5.75 4.90 10.58
N THR A 35 6.93 5.37 10.21
CA THR A 35 8.12 5.34 11.07
C THR A 35 7.95 6.24 12.30
N THR A 36 7.22 7.35 12.18
CA THR A 36 6.92 8.26 13.30
C THR A 36 5.63 7.89 14.02
N ASP A 37 4.57 7.59 13.26
CA ASP A 37 3.21 7.41 13.79
C ASP A 37 3.05 6.06 14.50
N PHE A 38 3.78 5.04 14.03
CA PHE A 38 3.64 3.65 14.50
C PHE A 38 4.96 3.00 14.87
N SER A 39 6.05 3.78 14.94
CA SER A 39 7.40 3.30 15.28
C SER A 39 7.88 2.17 14.39
N LEU A 40 7.47 2.15 13.12
CA LEU A 40 8.01 1.21 12.14
C LEU A 40 9.49 1.54 11.90
N ASP A 41 10.35 0.52 11.91
CA ASP A 41 11.77 0.72 11.63
C ASP A 41 11.98 0.92 10.11
N GLY A 42 12.30 2.16 9.74
CA GLY A 42 12.52 2.58 8.35
C GLY A 42 13.64 1.83 7.63
N THR A 43 14.53 1.17 8.38
CA THR A 43 15.67 0.42 7.85
C THR A 43 15.34 -1.01 7.45
N LEU A 44 14.14 -1.51 7.80
CA LEU A 44 13.74 -2.87 7.49
C LEU A 44 13.49 -3.06 5.98
N PRO A 45 13.89 -4.22 5.40
CA PRO A 45 13.63 -4.50 4.00
C PRO A 45 12.15 -4.78 3.76
N VAL A 46 11.65 -4.34 2.60
CA VAL A 46 10.28 -4.61 2.16
C VAL A 46 10.30 -5.83 1.24
N ARG A 47 9.48 -6.83 1.60
CA ARG A 47 9.43 -8.11 0.91
C ARG A 47 8.03 -8.44 0.41
N GLY A 48 7.99 -9.21 -0.67
CA GLY A 48 6.76 -9.81 -1.17
C GLY A 48 6.26 -10.97 -0.31
N ALA A 49 5.14 -11.54 -0.71
CA ALA A 49 4.49 -12.64 0.03
C ALA A 49 5.36 -13.90 0.10
N ARG A 50 6.27 -14.12 -0.87
CA ARG A 50 7.17 -15.28 -0.90
C ARG A 50 8.62 -14.95 -0.49
N GLY A 51 8.86 -13.72 -0.02
CA GLY A 51 10.15 -13.30 0.57
C GLY A 51 11.12 -12.62 -0.37
N GLU A 52 10.74 -12.43 -1.62
CA GLU A 52 11.51 -11.64 -2.58
C GLU A 52 11.68 -10.22 -2.06
N LEU A 53 12.89 -9.69 -2.21
CA LEU A 53 13.17 -8.30 -1.86
C LEU A 53 12.52 -7.40 -2.91
N ILE A 54 11.72 -6.44 -2.48
CA ILE A 54 11.13 -5.41 -3.33
C ILE A 54 11.89 -4.09 -3.14
N PHE A 55 12.12 -3.71 -1.88
CA PHE A 55 12.94 -2.57 -1.49
C PHE A 55 13.91 -2.98 -0.39
N SER A 56 15.13 -2.41 -0.39
CA SER A 56 16.13 -2.74 0.62
C SER A 56 15.84 -2.12 1.98
N THR A 57 15.08 -1.02 2.01
CA THR A 57 14.58 -0.37 3.23
C THR A 57 13.15 0.12 3.01
N TRP A 58 12.41 0.35 4.09
CA TRP A 58 11.06 0.92 4.03
C TRP A 58 11.07 2.33 3.44
N ASP A 59 12.05 3.16 3.79
CA ASP A 59 12.13 4.54 3.29
C ASP A 59 12.26 4.61 1.75
N GLN A 60 12.81 3.57 1.11
CA GLN A 60 12.91 3.49 -0.35
C GLN A 60 11.56 3.32 -1.05
N VAL A 61 10.52 2.82 -0.36
CA VAL A 61 9.15 2.70 -0.89
C VAL A 61 8.65 4.04 -1.47
N PHE A 62 9.11 5.15 -0.90
CA PHE A 62 8.63 6.51 -1.19
C PHE A 62 9.49 7.28 -2.18
N ALA A 63 10.75 6.86 -2.36
CA ALA A 63 11.76 7.64 -3.08
C ALA A 63 12.52 6.83 -4.14
N SER A 64 12.23 5.54 -4.28
CA SER A 64 12.93 4.65 -5.22
C SER A 64 11.96 3.79 -6.00
N THR A 65 12.45 3.26 -7.12
CA THR A 65 11.73 2.26 -7.92
C THR A 65 11.86 0.89 -7.28
N PRO A 66 10.79 0.08 -7.26
CA PRO A 66 10.87 -1.29 -6.76
C PRO A 66 11.80 -2.14 -7.64
N THR A 67 12.52 -3.08 -7.02
CA THR A 67 13.41 -4.01 -7.74
C THR A 67 12.65 -5.09 -8.51
N LEU A 68 11.43 -5.40 -8.08
CA LEU A 68 10.48 -6.32 -8.70
C LEU A 68 9.09 -5.71 -8.60
N SER A 69 8.22 -6.00 -9.57
CA SER A 69 6.82 -5.59 -9.45
C SER A 69 6.14 -6.32 -8.28
N MET A 70 5.09 -5.73 -7.72
CA MET A 70 4.31 -6.35 -6.63
C MET A 70 3.71 -7.69 -7.10
N SER A 71 3.33 -7.78 -8.38
CA SER A 71 2.83 -9.02 -8.99
C SER A 71 3.91 -10.09 -9.08
N GLN A 72 5.14 -9.73 -9.49
CA GLN A 72 6.28 -10.65 -9.54
C GLN A 72 6.68 -11.13 -8.15
N ALA A 73 6.55 -10.28 -7.13
CA ALA A 73 6.81 -10.60 -5.72
C ALA A 73 5.63 -11.33 -5.03
N GLY A 74 4.58 -11.68 -5.78
CA GLY A 74 3.45 -12.47 -5.30
C GLY A 74 2.50 -11.73 -4.34
N VAL A 75 2.53 -10.40 -4.30
CA VAL A 75 1.68 -9.58 -3.41
C VAL A 75 0.24 -9.51 -3.94
N THR A 76 0.07 -9.04 -5.18
CA THR A 76 -1.23 -9.00 -5.88
C THR A 76 -1.01 -8.87 -7.38
N THR A 77 -1.96 -9.32 -8.18
CA THR A 77 -1.99 -9.13 -9.65
C THR A 77 -3.02 -8.08 -10.09
N GLU A 78 -3.82 -7.58 -9.15
CA GLU A 78 -4.88 -6.61 -9.39
C GLU A 78 -4.50 -5.25 -8.81
N LYS A 79 -4.98 -4.17 -9.44
CA LYS A 79 -4.88 -2.81 -8.90
C LYS A 79 -5.50 -2.73 -7.51
N PHE A 80 -4.97 -1.82 -6.70
CA PHE A 80 -5.33 -1.65 -5.30
C PHE A 80 -5.49 -0.17 -4.96
N TRP A 81 -6.32 0.12 -3.97
CA TRP A 81 -6.48 1.47 -3.43
C TRP A 81 -5.23 1.86 -2.63
N THR A 82 -4.76 3.08 -2.86
CA THR A 82 -3.69 3.71 -2.07
C THR A 82 -4.12 5.03 -1.47
N PHE A 83 -4.99 5.77 -2.17
CA PHE A 83 -5.42 7.13 -1.80
C PHE A 83 -4.25 8.09 -1.56
N ALA A 84 -3.10 7.78 -2.16
CA ALA A 84 -1.85 8.45 -1.90
C ALA A 84 -1.30 9.09 -3.18
N THR A 85 -0.55 10.17 -3.05
CA THR A 85 0.23 10.74 -4.15
C THR A 85 1.52 9.95 -4.36
N THR A 86 2.27 10.27 -5.41
CA THR A 86 3.70 9.90 -5.48
C THR A 86 4.40 10.36 -4.20
N GLY A 87 5.22 9.49 -3.61
CA GLY A 87 5.79 9.71 -2.27
C GLY A 87 4.88 9.30 -1.10
N TRP A 88 3.74 8.68 -1.40
CA TRP A 88 2.80 8.08 -0.44
C TRP A 88 2.16 9.02 0.58
N ALA A 89 2.11 10.33 0.30
CA ALA A 89 1.37 11.30 1.09
C ALA A 89 -0.14 11.26 0.75
N TYR A 90 -0.98 11.80 1.62
CA TYR A 90 -2.43 11.86 1.40
C TYR A 90 -2.83 12.59 0.11
N SER A 91 -3.68 11.97 -0.69
CA SER A 91 -4.27 12.55 -1.91
C SER A 91 -5.67 13.09 -1.66
N SER A 92 -6.03 14.16 -2.38
CA SER A 92 -7.43 14.65 -2.42
C SER A 92 -8.37 13.67 -3.14
N SER A 93 -7.84 12.81 -4.01
CA SER A 93 -8.59 11.71 -4.64
C SER A 93 -8.51 10.47 -3.75
N SER A 94 -9.33 10.42 -2.71
CA SER A 94 -9.28 9.37 -1.68
C SER A 94 -10.60 8.61 -1.49
N CYS A 95 -11.59 8.80 -2.35
CA CYS A 95 -12.95 8.31 -2.10
C CYS A 95 -13.50 8.75 -0.73
N LEU A 96 -13.17 9.97 -0.32
CA LEU A 96 -13.38 10.46 1.05
C LEU A 96 -12.83 9.47 2.08
N ASN A 97 -11.55 9.16 1.98
CA ASN A 97 -10.85 8.19 2.84
C ASN A 97 -11.43 6.77 2.75
N GLY A 98 -11.87 6.36 1.57
CA GLY A 98 -12.46 5.05 1.31
C GLY A 98 -13.88 4.86 1.86
N THR A 99 -14.59 5.95 2.18
CA THR A 99 -15.97 5.87 2.72
C THR A 99 -17.05 5.94 1.64
N LEU A 100 -16.72 6.48 0.46
CA LEU A 100 -17.65 6.59 -0.66
C LEU A 100 -17.55 5.37 -1.57
N MET A 101 -18.71 4.99 -2.13
CA MET A 101 -18.88 3.88 -3.08
C MET A 101 -19.74 4.36 -4.26
N ASP A 102 -19.31 5.45 -4.90
CA ASP A 102 -20.06 6.12 -5.97
C ASP A 102 -19.18 6.37 -7.21
N ASN A 103 -19.82 6.77 -8.31
CA ASN A 103 -19.14 7.08 -9.57
C ASN A 103 -18.84 8.59 -9.76
N GLY A 104 -19.13 9.42 -8.75
CA GLY A 104 -18.91 10.87 -8.79
C GLY A 104 -17.59 11.28 -8.15
N ASN A 105 -17.03 10.44 -7.29
CA ASN A 105 -15.79 10.66 -6.58
C ASN A 105 -14.68 9.75 -7.12
N LEU A 106 -13.44 10.19 -6.92
CA LEU A 106 -12.25 9.48 -7.39
C LEU A 106 -11.36 9.06 -6.21
N GLY A 107 -10.70 7.93 -6.38
CA GLY A 107 -9.64 7.42 -5.52
C GLY A 107 -8.36 7.19 -6.31
N VAL A 108 -7.19 7.39 -5.70
CA VAL A 108 -5.92 6.97 -6.29
C VAL A 108 -5.72 5.47 -6.11
N THR A 109 -5.34 4.80 -7.21
CA THR A 109 -4.94 3.39 -7.24
C THR A 109 -3.45 3.21 -7.51
N GLY A 110 -2.89 2.11 -7.01
CA GLY A 110 -1.60 1.59 -7.42
C GLY A 110 -1.73 0.48 -8.48
N ASP A 111 -0.66 0.28 -9.27
CA ASP A 111 -0.56 -0.80 -10.25
C ASP A 111 0.52 -1.81 -9.80
N PRO A 112 0.15 -3.09 -9.58
CA PRO A 112 1.11 -4.08 -9.13
C PRO A 112 2.15 -4.49 -10.17
N ASN A 113 1.99 -4.08 -11.44
CA ASN A 113 2.95 -4.36 -12.51
C ASN A 113 3.89 -3.18 -12.79
N ASP A 114 3.62 -2.01 -12.21
CA ASP A 114 4.46 -0.84 -12.39
C ASP A 114 5.75 -0.96 -11.54
N ILE A 115 6.88 -0.73 -12.18
CA ILE A 115 8.21 -0.73 -11.55
C ILE A 115 8.83 0.67 -11.48
N ASN A 116 8.05 1.70 -11.79
CA ASN A 116 8.46 3.10 -11.63
C ASN A 116 8.05 3.63 -10.25
N LEU A 117 8.46 4.86 -9.92
CA LEU A 117 8.08 5.53 -8.66
C LEU A 117 6.56 5.77 -8.54
N SER A 118 5.82 5.67 -9.65
CA SER A 118 4.36 5.82 -9.73
C SER A 118 3.56 4.60 -9.27
N TRP A 119 4.19 3.48 -8.91
CA TRP A 119 3.49 2.23 -8.63
C TRP A 119 2.40 2.33 -7.54
N GLY A 120 2.58 3.24 -6.57
CA GLY A 120 1.61 3.53 -5.49
C GLY A 120 0.64 4.69 -5.79
N SER A 121 0.80 5.39 -6.92
CA SER A 121 -0.02 6.53 -7.33
C SER A 121 -0.15 6.55 -8.86
N PHE A 122 -0.72 5.48 -9.39
CA PHE A 122 -0.72 5.19 -10.82
C PHE A 122 -1.84 5.94 -11.56
N VAL A 123 -3.09 5.77 -11.13
CA VAL A 123 -4.25 6.39 -11.79
C VAL A 123 -5.40 6.62 -10.82
N ASN A 124 -6.26 7.59 -11.16
CA ASN A 124 -7.52 7.84 -10.46
C ASN A 124 -8.64 7.00 -11.07
N GLU A 125 -9.39 6.30 -10.23
CA GLU A 125 -10.56 5.52 -10.63
C GLU A 125 -11.77 5.90 -9.77
N THR A 126 -12.97 5.62 -10.26
CA THR A 126 -14.22 5.89 -9.56
C THR A 126 -14.38 5.00 -8.33
N CYS A 127 -15.02 5.54 -7.29
CA CYS A 127 -15.12 4.88 -5.99
C CYS A 127 -16.10 3.69 -5.94
N ASP A 128 -16.91 3.51 -6.98
CA ASP A 128 -17.77 2.35 -7.20
C ASP A 128 -16.98 1.09 -7.63
N GLN A 129 -15.68 1.23 -7.90
CA GLN A 129 -14.81 0.12 -8.26
C GLN A 129 -14.37 -0.70 -7.05
N TYR A 130 -14.51 -2.01 -7.14
CA TYR A 130 -13.87 -2.93 -6.20
C TYR A 130 -12.37 -3.02 -6.48
N ARG A 131 -11.56 -2.60 -5.51
CA ARG A 131 -10.11 -2.77 -5.52
C ARG A 131 -9.64 -3.31 -4.18
N LYS A 132 -8.50 -4.01 -4.20
CA LYS A 132 -7.86 -4.51 -2.98
C LYS A 132 -7.26 -3.35 -2.18
N VAL A 133 -6.97 -3.59 -0.92
CA VAL A 133 -6.11 -2.75 -0.09
C VAL A 133 -4.89 -3.59 0.27
N LEU A 134 -3.69 -3.04 0.06
CA LEU A 134 -2.49 -3.71 0.51
C LEU A 134 -2.33 -3.55 2.02
N CYS A 135 -1.73 -4.55 2.64
CA CYS A 135 -1.41 -4.53 4.06
C CYS A 135 0.08 -4.76 4.22
N ILE A 136 0.70 -3.99 5.09
CA ILE A 136 2.08 -4.24 5.52
C ILE A 136 2.08 -4.98 6.84
N CYS A 137 3.16 -5.71 7.06
CA CYS A 137 3.45 -6.46 8.26
C CYS A 137 4.82 -6.04 8.76
N TYR A 138 4.93 -5.72 10.05
CA TYR A 138 6.16 -5.28 10.70
C TYR A 138 6.23 -5.74 12.16
#